data_AF-E5BEF6-F1
#
_entry.id   AF-E5BEF6-F1
#
_cell.length_a   1.000
_cell.length_b   1.000
_cell.length_c   1.000
_cell.angle_alpha   90.00
_cell.angle_beta   90.00
_cell.angle_gamma   90.00
#
_symmetry.space_group_name_H-M   'P 1'
#
loop_
_entity.id
_entity.type
_entity.pdbx_description
1 polymer ?
#
loop_
_entity_poly.entity_id
_entity_poly.type
_entity_poly.pdbx_seq_one_letter_code
_entity_poly.pdbx_strand_id
1 'polypeptide(L)'
;MKKIPIGIEDFKMLITDDYFYIDKTKFIEEILNDGSLVKLFTRPRRFGKTLNMSMLKNFFDIRGAEENKKLFDSLYIEKSPVFAEQGKYPVIFISFKGLIGDTLEKLIDSLKVKISKLFAEYRDLIEKLDKFDTALFEKMILREDISEAELSESLLTLTDILYRYYKKQVIVLIDEYDAPLTYAYGQGYYKEAVDFFKTLYGNVLKTNSNLKMGVLTGAIRVAQAGIFSDLNNIETHTILDEAYDEYFGLLENEVENILIEYKSEDKLEDVKSWYDGYKFGNMEVYNPWSILRYVKYKKLDAYWINTSGNALIKELLLLSDGTVFEDLDNLVNGQEKNIYVNESIALGNDLDPNRIWEIILFSGYLTVKEKISNESYLIKIPNKEIQSFFKGLFAEIVFKGKSNITSMKAALENKDINTIIRILEKVVLNAISFYDTNKKLENPYQTLLAGFLYALDDYYEMKPNPETGYGRADIILKPRNKKWIGYIFELKRAKTKNLEKEAEKALEQIEEKKYDTILISEGIKEIIKIGLVFDGKKAVAYY
;
A
#
# COMPACT_ATOMS: atom_id res chain seq x y z
N MET A 1 10.07 20.10 -22.98
CA MET A 1 9.77 18.99 -22.06
C MET A 1 8.93 19.57 -20.95
N LYS A 2 7.76 18.99 -20.69
CA LYS A 2 6.86 19.45 -19.63
C LYS A 2 7.48 19.21 -18.25
N LYS A 3 6.92 19.82 -17.21
CA LYS A 3 7.35 19.58 -15.82
C LYS A 3 6.80 18.23 -15.33
N ILE A 4 7.56 17.49 -14.54
CA ILE A 4 7.10 16.23 -13.94
C ILE A 4 6.23 16.53 -12.69
N PRO A 5 4.94 16.13 -12.66
CA PRO A 5 4.00 16.48 -11.58
C PRO A 5 4.16 15.62 -10.33
N ILE A 6 5.26 15.77 -9.59
CA ILE A 6 5.45 15.01 -8.35
C ILE A 6 4.60 15.61 -7.23
N GLY A 7 3.58 14.86 -6.80
CA GLY A 7 2.72 15.24 -5.67
C GLY A 7 1.64 16.26 -6.02
N ILE A 8 1.37 16.48 -7.31
CA ILE A 8 0.28 17.33 -7.77
C ILE A 8 -0.97 16.47 -7.89
N GLU A 9 -1.98 16.80 -7.10
CA GLU A 9 -3.28 16.12 -7.05
C GLU A 9 -4.41 17.02 -7.60
N ASP A 10 -4.09 18.28 -7.95
CA ASP A 10 -5.02 19.24 -8.55
C ASP A 10 -4.90 19.20 -10.08
N PHE A 11 -5.99 18.78 -10.74
CA PHE A 11 -6.06 18.66 -12.20
C PHE A 11 -5.94 20.02 -12.89
N LYS A 12 -6.57 21.07 -12.34
CA LYS A 12 -6.51 22.42 -12.92
C LYS A 12 -5.07 22.93 -12.92
N MET A 13 -4.38 22.86 -11.77
CA MET A 13 -2.97 23.22 -11.65
C MET A 13 -2.09 22.43 -12.63
N LEU A 14 -2.33 21.12 -12.75
CA LEU A 14 -1.56 20.25 -13.63
C LEU A 14 -1.62 20.74 -15.09
N ILE A 15 -2.82 21.06 -15.57
CA ILE A 15 -3.02 21.55 -16.94
C ILE A 15 -2.52 22.99 -17.11
N THR A 16 -2.86 23.92 -16.21
CA THR A 16 -2.54 25.35 -16.36
C THR A 16 -1.05 25.65 -16.28
N ASP A 17 -0.30 24.88 -15.48
CA ASP A 17 1.11 25.14 -15.22
C ASP A 17 2.07 24.34 -16.14
N ASP A 18 1.48 23.72 -17.18
CA ASP A 18 2.14 22.89 -18.21
C ASP A 18 2.95 21.72 -17.62
N TYR A 19 2.31 20.98 -16.71
CA TYR A 19 2.83 19.70 -16.25
C TYR A 19 2.52 18.59 -17.25
N PHE A 20 3.37 17.56 -17.24
CA PHE A 20 3.11 16.34 -17.98
C PHE A 20 1.84 15.66 -17.44
N TYR A 21 0.94 15.30 -18.35
CA TYR A 21 -0.33 14.68 -18.05
C TYR A 21 -0.55 13.50 -18.98
N ILE A 22 -1.02 12.39 -18.41
CA ILE A 22 -1.56 11.28 -19.19
C ILE A 22 -3.07 11.43 -19.19
N ASP A 23 -3.63 11.52 -20.38
CA ASP A 23 -5.06 11.76 -20.57
C ASP A 23 -5.89 10.55 -20.13
N LYS A 24 -6.57 10.70 -19.00
CA LYS A 24 -7.56 9.74 -18.47
C LYS A 24 -8.97 10.29 -18.54
N THR A 25 -9.23 11.33 -19.35
CA THR A 25 -10.53 12.03 -19.36
C THR A 25 -11.67 11.19 -19.92
N LYS A 26 -11.39 10.10 -20.64
CA LYS A 26 -12.38 9.06 -21.00
C LYS A 26 -13.10 8.48 -19.76
N PHE A 27 -12.46 8.50 -18.58
CA PHE A 27 -13.09 8.13 -17.31
C PHE A 27 -14.40 8.89 -17.03
N ILE A 28 -14.49 10.15 -17.47
CA ILE A 28 -15.70 10.97 -17.32
C ILE A 28 -16.87 10.39 -18.11
N GLU A 29 -16.59 9.92 -19.34
CA GLU A 29 -17.58 9.30 -20.22
C GLU A 29 -18.08 7.98 -19.62
N GLU A 30 -17.18 7.11 -19.18
CA GLU A 30 -17.55 5.84 -18.55
C GLU A 30 -18.41 6.05 -17.30
N ILE A 31 -18.04 6.99 -16.43
CA ILE A 31 -18.82 7.30 -15.21
C ILE A 31 -20.27 7.71 -15.54
N LEU A 32 -20.46 8.48 -16.60
CA LEU A 32 -21.80 8.92 -17.01
C LEU A 32 -22.61 7.80 -17.66
N ASN A 33 -21.95 6.88 -18.36
CA ASN A 33 -22.60 5.76 -19.06
C ASN A 33 -22.92 4.57 -18.15
N ASP A 34 -22.25 4.42 -17.02
CA ASP A 34 -22.42 3.34 -16.04
C ASP A 34 -23.86 3.17 -15.52
N GLY A 35 -24.58 4.29 -15.35
CA GLY A 35 -25.97 4.28 -14.89
C GLY A 35 -26.17 4.19 -13.37
N SER A 36 -25.16 3.78 -12.58
CA SER A 36 -25.26 3.72 -11.12
C SER A 36 -25.28 5.11 -10.48
N LEU A 37 -26.19 5.35 -9.52
CA LEU A 37 -26.29 6.66 -8.85
C LEU A 37 -25.08 6.96 -7.97
N VAL A 38 -24.56 5.94 -7.27
CA VAL A 38 -23.41 6.07 -6.39
C VAL A 38 -22.37 5.01 -6.74
N LYS A 39 -21.12 5.45 -6.95
CA LYS A 39 -20.00 4.62 -7.36
C LYS A 39 -18.86 4.72 -6.35
N LEU A 40 -18.27 3.61 -5.98
CA LEU A 40 -17.10 3.54 -5.13
C LEU A 40 -15.93 2.91 -5.87
N PHE A 41 -14.82 3.64 -5.99
CA PHE A 41 -13.58 3.15 -6.57
C PHE A 41 -12.55 2.86 -5.47
N THR A 42 -12.23 1.58 -5.24
CA THR A 42 -11.13 1.19 -4.35
C THR A 42 -9.89 0.87 -5.17
N ARG A 43 -8.84 1.68 -4.95
CA ARG A 43 -7.54 1.50 -5.61
C ARG A 43 -6.43 1.78 -4.61
N PRO A 44 -5.25 1.17 -4.75
CA PRO A 44 -4.15 1.43 -3.83
C PRO A 44 -3.72 2.91 -3.81
N ARG A 45 -2.95 3.27 -2.79
CA ARG A 45 -2.43 4.64 -2.66
C ARG A 45 -1.53 5.02 -3.84
N ARG A 46 -1.58 6.29 -4.24
CA ARG A 46 -0.78 6.87 -5.35
C ARG A 46 -1.14 6.40 -6.77
N PHE A 47 -2.26 5.70 -6.97
CA PHE A 47 -2.78 5.33 -8.30
C PHE A 47 -3.72 6.37 -8.94
N GLY A 48 -3.55 7.67 -8.61
CA GLY A 48 -4.28 8.75 -9.30
C GLY A 48 -5.71 9.06 -8.81
N LYS A 49 -6.20 8.43 -7.73
CA LYS A 49 -7.56 8.65 -7.21
C LYS A 49 -7.93 10.13 -7.03
N THR A 50 -7.18 10.87 -6.21
CA THR A 50 -7.45 12.29 -5.93
C THR A 50 -7.37 13.16 -7.19
N LEU A 51 -6.45 12.85 -8.12
CA LEU A 51 -6.33 13.57 -9.39
C LEU A 51 -7.58 13.36 -10.26
N ASN A 52 -8.09 12.13 -10.33
CA ASN A 52 -9.35 11.84 -11.03
C ASN A 52 -10.54 12.55 -10.36
N MET A 53 -10.59 12.62 -9.03
CA MET A 53 -11.62 13.37 -8.31
C MET A 53 -11.55 14.87 -8.60
N SER A 54 -10.34 15.45 -8.65
CA SER A 54 -10.13 16.84 -9.06
C SER A 54 -10.55 17.08 -10.51
N MET A 55 -10.25 16.14 -11.42
CA MET A 55 -10.68 16.21 -12.81
C MET A 55 -12.21 16.21 -12.93
N LEU A 56 -12.91 15.29 -12.24
CA LEU A 56 -14.38 15.26 -12.21
C LEU A 56 -14.96 16.56 -11.65
N LYS A 57 -14.39 17.10 -10.57
CA LYS A 57 -14.79 18.41 -10.04
C LYS A 57 -14.67 19.49 -11.10
N ASN A 58 -13.52 19.63 -11.74
CA ASN A 58 -13.31 20.66 -12.76
C ASN A 58 -14.22 20.47 -13.98
N PHE A 59 -14.55 19.23 -14.35
CA PHE A 59 -15.44 18.95 -15.47
C PHE A 59 -16.88 19.37 -15.17
N PHE A 60 -17.44 18.96 -14.03
CA PHE A 60 -18.86 19.15 -13.75
C PHE A 60 -19.22 20.48 -13.06
N ASP A 61 -18.30 21.08 -12.28
CA ASP A 61 -18.59 22.22 -11.41
C ASP A 61 -19.10 23.42 -12.21
N ILE A 62 -20.36 23.78 -11.94
CA ILE A 62 -21.04 24.94 -12.52
C ILE A 62 -20.33 26.25 -12.17
N ARG A 63 -19.61 26.27 -11.03
CA ARG A 63 -18.79 27.41 -10.63
C ARG A 63 -17.52 27.40 -11.48
N GLY A 64 -17.34 28.43 -12.29
CA GLY A 64 -16.17 28.54 -13.18
C GLY A 64 -16.28 27.68 -14.44
N ALA A 65 -17.49 27.28 -14.86
CA ALA A 65 -17.74 26.45 -16.04
C ALA A 65 -16.94 26.89 -17.28
N GLU A 66 -16.98 28.18 -17.62
CA GLU A 66 -16.26 28.75 -18.78
C GLU A 66 -14.73 28.69 -18.65
N GLU A 67 -14.21 28.85 -17.43
CA GLU A 67 -12.77 28.77 -17.19
C GLU A 67 -12.30 27.33 -17.22
N ASN A 68 -13.06 26.43 -16.58
CA ASN A 68 -12.73 25.01 -16.49
C ASN A 68 -12.89 24.28 -17.83
N LYS A 69 -13.77 24.75 -18.72
CA LYS A 69 -13.94 24.17 -20.06
C LYS A 69 -12.62 24.08 -20.83
N LYS A 70 -11.78 25.12 -20.70
CA LYS A 70 -10.46 25.21 -21.35
C LYS A 70 -9.45 24.19 -20.84
N LEU A 71 -9.67 23.62 -19.65
CA LEU A 71 -8.78 22.60 -19.09
C LEU A 71 -8.85 21.28 -19.86
N PHE A 72 -9.88 21.11 -20.70
CA PHE A 72 -10.12 19.91 -21.46
C PHE A 72 -9.77 20.05 -22.94
N ASP A 73 -9.24 21.20 -23.35
CA ASP A 73 -8.82 21.44 -24.73
C ASP A 73 -7.77 20.40 -25.16
N SER A 74 -8.00 19.77 -26.32
CA SER A 74 -7.15 18.71 -26.88
C SER A 74 -7.09 17.41 -26.07
N LEU A 75 -7.91 17.25 -25.03
CA LEU A 75 -8.09 15.97 -24.32
C LEU A 75 -9.22 15.16 -24.97
N TYR A 76 -9.24 13.85 -24.72
CA TYR A 76 -10.20 12.90 -25.26
C TYR A 76 -11.65 13.38 -25.06
N ILE A 77 -11.98 13.82 -23.84
CA ILE A 77 -13.36 14.15 -23.46
C ILE A 77 -13.93 15.31 -24.27
N GLU A 78 -13.11 16.21 -24.82
CA GLU A 78 -13.57 17.35 -25.65
C GLU A 78 -14.41 16.88 -26.84
N LYS A 79 -14.06 15.72 -27.41
CA LYS A 79 -14.72 15.15 -28.59
C LYS A 79 -15.86 14.19 -28.24
N SER A 80 -16.04 13.87 -26.96
CA SER A 80 -17.06 12.96 -26.50
C SER A 80 -18.45 13.61 -26.52
N PRO A 81 -19.53 12.89 -26.86
CA PRO A 81 -20.90 13.41 -26.76
C PRO A 81 -21.26 13.89 -25.35
N VAL A 82 -20.66 13.28 -24.31
CA VAL A 82 -20.92 13.67 -22.92
C VAL A 82 -20.29 15.00 -22.52
N PHE A 83 -19.43 15.60 -23.37
CA PHE A 83 -18.87 16.94 -23.13
C PHE A 83 -19.95 18.01 -22.96
N ALA A 84 -21.15 17.75 -23.49
CA ALA A 84 -22.32 18.58 -23.23
C ALA A 84 -22.65 18.74 -21.73
N GLU A 85 -22.21 17.82 -20.86
CA GLU A 85 -22.45 17.84 -19.42
C GLU A 85 -21.45 18.72 -18.63
N GLN A 86 -20.43 19.27 -19.30
CA GLN A 86 -19.42 20.13 -18.69
C GLN A 86 -20.07 21.37 -18.05
N GLY A 87 -19.71 21.66 -16.79
CA GLY A 87 -20.11 22.85 -16.06
C GLY A 87 -21.62 22.97 -15.77
N LYS A 88 -22.37 21.87 -15.78
CA LYS A 88 -23.84 21.89 -15.58
C LYS A 88 -24.31 21.73 -14.13
N TYR A 89 -23.46 21.28 -13.22
CA TYR A 89 -23.89 20.81 -11.89
C TYR A 89 -23.11 21.48 -10.77
N PRO A 90 -23.75 21.82 -9.63
CA PRO A 90 -23.02 22.10 -8.40
C PRO A 90 -22.27 20.84 -7.96
N VAL A 91 -21.00 20.98 -7.55
CA VAL A 91 -20.16 19.85 -7.14
C VAL A 91 -19.61 20.05 -5.74
N ILE A 92 -20.08 19.23 -4.80
CA ILE A 92 -19.47 19.12 -3.47
C ILE A 92 -18.28 18.16 -3.58
N PHE A 93 -17.06 18.65 -3.31
CA PHE A 93 -15.87 17.80 -3.22
C PHE A 93 -15.26 17.88 -1.83
N ILE A 94 -15.11 16.75 -1.16
CA ILE A 94 -14.46 16.66 0.14
C ILE A 94 -13.49 15.48 0.18
N SER A 95 -12.29 15.73 0.70
CA SER A 95 -11.30 14.68 0.97
C SER A 95 -11.17 14.47 2.47
N PHE A 96 -11.27 13.22 2.92
CA PHE A 96 -11.02 12.82 4.30
C PHE A 96 -9.56 12.46 4.58
N LYS A 97 -8.67 12.73 3.63
CA LYS A 97 -7.23 12.70 3.84
C LYS A 97 -6.82 13.57 5.04
N GLY A 98 -6.04 13.00 5.95
CA GLY A 98 -5.56 13.69 7.15
C GLY A 98 -6.62 13.92 8.22
N LEU A 99 -7.78 13.27 8.14
CA LEU A 99 -8.78 13.26 9.19
C LEU A 99 -8.32 12.28 10.28
N ILE A 100 -7.74 12.82 11.35
CA ILE A 100 -7.10 12.09 12.46
C ILE A 100 -7.61 12.60 13.80
N GLY A 101 -7.58 11.75 14.83
CA GLY A 101 -7.84 12.11 16.22
C GLY A 101 -7.73 10.90 17.13
N ASP A 102 -6.91 10.93 18.18
CA ASP A 102 -6.69 9.75 19.05
C ASP A 102 -7.94 9.29 19.84
N THR A 103 -9.02 10.08 19.80
CA THR A 103 -10.36 9.75 20.28
C THR A 103 -11.41 10.11 19.23
N LEU A 104 -12.61 9.53 19.35
CA LEU A 104 -13.76 9.90 18.51
C LEU A 104 -14.03 11.41 18.55
N GLU A 105 -14.03 12.02 19.74
CA GLU A 105 -14.25 13.46 19.90
C GLU A 105 -13.27 14.31 19.06
N LYS A 106 -11.97 14.00 19.13
CA LYS A 106 -10.96 14.70 18.32
C LYS A 106 -11.11 14.44 16.83
N LEU A 107 -11.53 13.23 16.45
CA LEU A 107 -11.84 12.89 15.05
C LEU A 107 -13.00 13.75 14.54
N ILE A 108 -14.06 13.87 15.34
CA ILE A 108 -15.24 14.70 15.06
C ILE A 108 -14.86 16.18 14.97
N ASP A 109 -14.00 16.70 15.86
CA ASP A 109 -13.52 18.07 15.77
C ASP A 109 -12.68 18.33 14.51
N SER A 110 -11.85 17.37 14.10
CA SER A 110 -11.12 17.42 12.84
C SER A 110 -12.07 17.45 11.63
N LEU A 111 -13.16 16.67 11.69
CA LEU A 111 -14.22 16.71 10.68
C LEU A 111 -14.95 18.06 10.66
N LYS A 112 -15.28 18.66 11.81
CA LYS A 112 -15.89 20.01 11.89
C LYS A 112 -15.03 21.04 11.16
N VAL A 113 -13.70 20.97 11.28
CA VAL A 113 -12.77 21.86 10.55
C VAL A 113 -12.88 21.66 9.03
N LYS A 114 -12.94 20.40 8.57
CA LYS A 114 -13.07 20.10 7.13
C LYS A 114 -14.43 20.54 6.57
N ILE A 115 -15.52 20.28 7.29
CA ILE A 115 -16.87 20.72 6.91
C ILE A 115 -16.96 22.25 6.86
N SER A 116 -16.44 22.94 7.88
CA SER A 116 -16.37 24.41 7.89
C SER A 116 -15.65 24.98 6.66
N LYS A 117 -14.50 24.40 6.29
CA LYS A 117 -13.77 24.79 5.07
C LYS A 117 -14.58 24.54 3.80
N LEU A 118 -15.25 23.39 3.72
CA LEU A 118 -16.12 23.05 2.59
C LEU A 118 -17.25 24.08 2.43
N PHE A 119 -17.97 24.41 3.51
CA PHE A 119 -19.02 25.43 3.47
C PHE A 119 -18.44 26.81 3.09
N ALA A 120 -17.25 27.16 3.59
CA ALA A 120 -16.60 28.42 3.27
C ALA A 120 -16.26 28.57 1.76
N GLU A 121 -16.11 27.47 1.01
CA GLU A 121 -15.97 27.53 -0.46
C GLU A 121 -17.21 28.09 -1.17
N TYR A 122 -18.36 28.10 -0.49
CA TYR A 122 -19.64 28.57 -0.98
C TYR A 122 -20.11 29.84 -0.27
N ARG A 123 -19.23 30.53 0.46
CA ARG A 123 -19.56 31.73 1.24
C ARG A 123 -20.24 32.84 0.45
N ASP A 124 -19.94 32.96 -0.84
CA ASP A 124 -20.52 33.98 -1.72
C ASP A 124 -22.03 33.76 -1.99
N LEU A 125 -22.56 32.60 -1.58
CA LEU A 125 -23.98 32.30 -1.65
C LEU A 125 -24.77 32.91 -0.49
N ILE A 126 -24.14 33.17 0.67
CA ILE A 126 -24.82 33.54 1.93
C ILE A 126 -25.80 34.69 1.73
N GLU A 127 -25.39 35.75 1.03
CA GLU A 127 -26.21 36.94 0.78
C GLU A 127 -27.48 36.67 -0.06
N LYS A 128 -27.56 35.51 -0.70
CA LYS A 128 -28.62 35.10 -1.62
C LYS A 128 -29.48 33.97 -1.07
N LEU A 129 -29.14 33.43 0.11
CA LEU A 129 -29.90 32.38 0.77
C LEU A 129 -31.08 32.98 1.54
N ASP A 130 -32.09 32.16 1.83
CA ASP A 130 -33.14 32.55 2.77
C ASP A 130 -32.59 32.59 4.21
N LYS A 131 -33.37 33.16 5.14
CA LYS A 131 -32.94 33.36 6.53
C LYS A 131 -32.60 32.05 7.24
N PHE A 132 -33.31 30.97 6.94
CA PHE A 132 -33.11 29.68 7.60
C PHE A 132 -31.81 29.03 7.09
N ASP A 133 -31.63 29.00 5.78
CA ASP A 133 -30.42 28.48 5.16
C ASP A 133 -29.18 29.29 5.54
N THR A 134 -29.31 30.62 5.61
CA THR A 134 -28.24 31.52 6.06
C THR A 134 -27.77 31.13 7.46
N ALA A 135 -28.70 30.93 8.41
CA ALA A 135 -28.36 30.58 9.79
C ALA A 135 -27.65 29.22 9.88
N LEU A 136 -28.14 28.20 9.17
CA LEU A 136 -27.50 26.88 9.12
C LEU A 136 -26.09 26.95 8.49
N PHE A 137 -25.96 27.72 7.43
CA PHE A 137 -24.71 27.86 6.69
C PHE A 137 -23.64 28.60 7.51
N GLU A 138 -24.01 29.71 8.15
CA GLU A 138 -23.13 30.46 9.06
C GLU A 138 -22.71 29.60 10.26
N LYS A 139 -23.65 28.84 10.85
CA LYS A 139 -23.36 27.89 11.93
C LYS A 139 -22.27 26.90 11.53
N MET A 140 -22.37 26.31 10.33
CA MET A 140 -21.39 25.36 9.80
C MET A 140 -20.01 26.00 9.55
N ILE A 141 -19.97 27.24 9.03
CA ILE A 141 -18.71 27.97 8.84
C ILE A 141 -18.05 28.30 10.17
N LEU A 142 -18.79 28.88 11.11
CA LEU A 142 -18.27 29.37 12.38
C LEU A 142 -17.95 28.25 13.37
N ARG A 143 -18.51 27.05 13.16
CA ARG A 143 -18.38 25.87 14.03
C ARG A 143 -19.00 26.11 15.41
N GLU A 144 -20.08 26.89 15.46
CA GLU A 144 -20.80 27.23 16.69
C GLU A 144 -21.83 26.15 17.00
N ASP A 145 -21.71 25.50 18.17
CA ASP A 145 -22.69 24.54 18.73
C ASP A 145 -23.22 23.50 17.73
N ILE A 146 -22.36 22.97 16.87
CA ILE A 146 -22.70 21.89 15.93
C ILE A 146 -22.74 20.57 16.70
N SER A 147 -23.94 20.00 16.83
CA SER A 147 -24.14 18.66 17.37
C SER A 147 -23.62 17.58 16.41
N GLU A 148 -23.37 16.37 16.93
CA GLU A 148 -22.97 15.24 16.07
C GLU A 148 -24.04 14.90 15.02
N ALA A 149 -25.33 15.02 15.37
CA ALA A 149 -26.43 14.81 14.44
C ALA A 149 -26.39 15.81 13.28
N GLU A 150 -26.26 17.12 13.58
CA GLU A 150 -26.14 18.15 12.54
C GLU A 150 -24.88 17.97 11.69
N LEU A 151 -23.75 17.57 12.31
CA LEU A 151 -22.54 17.27 11.57
C LEU A 151 -22.71 16.08 10.62
N SER A 152 -23.42 15.03 11.06
CA SER A 152 -23.76 13.87 10.23
C SER A 152 -24.74 14.21 9.09
N GLU A 153 -25.45 15.33 9.18
CA GLU A 153 -26.34 15.83 8.11
C GLU A 153 -25.70 16.94 7.27
N SER A 154 -24.46 17.35 7.56
CA SER A 154 -23.83 18.52 6.96
C SER A 154 -23.72 18.47 5.43
N LEU A 155 -23.38 17.32 4.85
CA LEU A 155 -23.28 17.17 3.39
C LEU A 155 -24.66 17.15 2.71
N LEU A 156 -25.67 16.58 3.38
CA LEU A 156 -27.06 16.63 2.91
C LEU A 156 -27.58 18.08 2.95
N THR A 157 -27.35 18.79 4.06
CA THR A 157 -27.70 20.20 4.23
C THR A 157 -27.09 21.06 3.12
N LEU A 158 -25.80 20.89 2.84
CA LEU A 158 -25.15 21.63 1.75
C LEU A 158 -25.76 21.27 0.39
N THR A 159 -26.06 19.98 0.15
CA THR A 159 -26.72 19.55 -1.09
C THR A 159 -28.08 20.23 -1.28
N ASP A 160 -28.89 20.32 -0.23
CA ASP A 160 -30.22 20.95 -0.27
C ASP A 160 -30.15 22.46 -0.51
N ILE A 161 -29.17 23.13 0.09
CA ILE A 161 -28.92 24.56 -0.12
C ILE A 161 -28.49 24.81 -1.58
N LEU A 162 -27.53 24.03 -2.08
CA LEU A 162 -27.06 24.17 -3.47
C LEU A 162 -28.15 23.86 -4.49
N TYR A 163 -28.96 22.83 -4.25
CA TYR A 163 -30.11 22.53 -5.09
C TYR A 163 -31.12 23.69 -5.10
N ARG A 164 -31.46 24.24 -3.93
CA ARG A 164 -32.40 25.37 -3.85
C ARG A 164 -31.87 26.62 -4.55
N TYR A 165 -30.57 26.88 -4.48
CA TYR A 165 -29.95 28.02 -5.14
C TYR A 165 -29.83 27.83 -6.66
N TYR A 166 -29.22 26.75 -7.12
CA TYR A 166 -28.92 26.51 -8.54
C TYR A 166 -30.09 25.89 -9.32
N LYS A 167 -31.10 25.32 -8.64
CA LYS A 167 -32.18 24.52 -9.24
C LYS A 167 -31.67 23.36 -10.09
N LYS A 168 -30.56 22.75 -9.65
CA LYS A 168 -29.88 21.62 -10.29
C LYS A 168 -29.53 20.59 -9.22
N GLN A 169 -29.69 19.32 -9.55
CA GLN A 169 -29.18 18.23 -8.72
C GLN A 169 -27.66 18.34 -8.56
N VAL A 170 -27.14 17.88 -7.42
CA VAL A 170 -25.77 18.11 -6.98
C VAL A 170 -24.94 16.83 -7.15
N ILE A 171 -23.71 16.97 -7.62
CA ILE A 171 -22.74 15.87 -7.64
C ILE A 171 -21.93 15.91 -6.34
N VAL A 172 -21.78 14.76 -5.69
CA VAL A 172 -21.04 14.63 -4.43
C VAL A 172 -19.82 13.73 -4.66
N LEU A 173 -18.64 14.28 -4.45
CA LEU A 173 -17.34 13.63 -4.61
C LEU A 173 -16.67 13.50 -3.24
N ILE A 174 -16.43 12.26 -2.78
CA ILE A 174 -15.82 11.97 -1.48
C ILE A 174 -14.53 11.19 -1.69
N ASP A 175 -13.38 11.81 -1.39
CA ASP A 175 -12.07 11.17 -1.52
C ASP A 175 -11.53 10.67 -0.18
N GLU A 176 -10.83 9.54 -0.22
CA GLU A 176 -10.31 8.79 0.94
C GLU A 176 -11.38 8.49 2.00
N TYR A 177 -12.54 7.99 1.57
CA TYR A 177 -13.69 7.72 2.44
C TYR A 177 -13.38 6.77 3.63
N ASP A 178 -12.39 5.90 3.44
CA ASP A 178 -11.91 4.86 4.35
C ASP A 178 -10.81 5.33 5.32
N ALA A 179 -10.17 6.48 5.05
CA ALA A 179 -9.10 7.02 5.89
C ALA A 179 -9.48 7.21 7.37
N PRO A 180 -10.61 7.86 7.73
CA PRO A 180 -10.95 8.07 9.13
C PRO A 180 -11.24 6.75 9.87
N LEU A 181 -11.76 5.75 9.17
CA LEU A 181 -12.09 4.44 9.73
C LEU A 181 -10.83 3.62 9.96
N THR A 182 -9.91 3.66 9.00
CA THR A 182 -8.60 3.02 9.14
C THR A 182 -7.80 3.62 10.30
N TYR A 183 -7.88 4.94 10.48
CA TYR A 183 -7.25 5.61 11.61
C TYR A 183 -7.91 5.21 12.94
N ALA A 184 -9.25 5.23 13.01
CA ALA A 184 -10.00 4.83 14.20
C ALA A 184 -9.73 3.37 14.62
N TYR A 185 -9.50 2.48 13.66
CA TYR A 185 -9.09 1.10 13.91
C TYR A 185 -7.78 1.03 14.69
N GLY A 186 -6.73 1.71 14.21
CA GLY A 186 -5.44 1.77 14.90
C GLY A 186 -5.45 2.50 16.24
N GLN A 187 -6.59 3.10 16.64
CA GLN A 187 -6.77 3.79 17.91
C GLN A 187 -7.82 3.11 18.83
N GLY A 188 -8.48 2.05 18.37
CA GLY A 188 -9.40 1.25 19.18
C GLY A 188 -10.82 1.78 19.33
N TYR A 189 -11.26 2.75 18.52
CA TYR A 189 -12.63 3.30 18.53
C TYR A 189 -13.36 3.14 17.17
N TYR A 190 -12.98 2.10 16.43
CA TYR A 190 -13.49 1.83 15.07
C TYR A 190 -15.01 1.74 14.98
N LYS A 191 -15.67 1.08 15.95
CA LYS A 191 -17.11 0.82 15.88
C LYS A 191 -17.91 2.12 15.95
N GLU A 192 -17.50 3.00 16.87
CA GLU A 192 -18.11 4.31 17.07
C GLU A 192 -17.89 5.21 15.84
N ALA A 193 -16.71 5.16 15.23
CA ALA A 193 -16.45 5.87 13.97
C ALA A 193 -17.33 5.33 12.83
N VAL A 194 -17.48 4.01 12.71
CA VAL A 194 -18.36 3.39 11.71
C VAL A 194 -19.80 3.87 11.87
N ASP A 195 -20.35 3.90 13.08
CA ASP A 195 -21.73 4.33 13.33
C ASP A 195 -21.96 5.78 12.89
N PHE A 196 -21.02 6.67 13.18
CA PHE A 196 -21.07 8.07 12.73
C PHE A 196 -21.01 8.20 11.21
N PHE A 197 -19.98 7.62 10.56
CA PHE A 197 -19.78 7.76 9.12
C PHE A 197 -20.87 7.04 8.31
N LYS A 198 -21.40 5.93 8.83
CA LYS A 198 -22.58 5.25 8.26
C LYS A 198 -23.76 6.20 8.14
N THR A 199 -24.04 6.96 9.20
CA THR A 199 -25.11 7.97 9.21
C THR A 199 -24.83 9.09 8.22
N LEU A 200 -23.60 9.65 8.24
CA LEU A 200 -23.18 10.71 7.31
C LEU A 200 -23.37 10.31 5.84
N TYR A 201 -22.88 9.13 5.46
CA TYR A 201 -22.98 8.63 4.10
C TYR A 201 -24.41 8.23 3.74
N GLY A 202 -25.16 7.62 4.66
CA GLY A 202 -26.57 7.28 4.48
C GLY A 202 -27.41 8.49 4.10
N ASN A 203 -27.23 9.59 4.84
CA ASN A 203 -27.95 10.84 4.64
C ASN A 203 -27.69 11.47 3.25
N VAL A 204 -26.42 11.53 2.81
CA VAL A 204 -26.09 12.22 1.56
C VAL A 204 -26.17 11.34 0.31
N LEU A 205 -25.93 10.03 0.43
CA LEU A 205 -25.80 9.12 -0.73
C LEU A 205 -27.03 8.25 -1.01
N LYS A 206 -27.91 8.05 -0.03
CA LYS A 206 -29.08 7.15 -0.18
C LYS A 206 -30.41 7.86 -0.08
N THR A 207 -30.60 8.70 0.93
CA THR A 207 -31.88 9.38 1.20
C THR A 207 -32.00 10.74 0.50
N ASN A 208 -30.98 11.16 -0.24
CA ASN A 208 -30.88 12.47 -0.86
C ASN A 208 -31.51 12.52 -2.25
N SER A 209 -32.73 13.05 -2.34
CA SER A 209 -33.43 13.25 -3.63
C SER A 209 -32.79 14.31 -4.55
N ASN A 210 -31.93 15.18 -3.98
CA ASN A 210 -31.25 16.24 -4.69
C ASN A 210 -29.88 15.80 -5.25
N LEU A 211 -29.48 14.55 -5.03
CA LEU A 211 -28.25 13.96 -5.56
C LEU A 211 -28.39 13.63 -7.06
N LYS A 212 -27.45 14.13 -7.86
CA LYS A 212 -27.27 13.74 -9.27
C LYS A 212 -26.45 12.47 -9.40
N MET A 213 -25.33 12.41 -8.68
CA MET A 213 -24.37 11.32 -8.68
C MET A 213 -23.44 11.43 -7.47
N GLY A 214 -23.12 10.29 -6.85
CA GLY A 214 -22.08 10.16 -5.84
C GLY A 214 -20.87 9.41 -6.39
N VAL A 215 -19.66 9.94 -6.20
CA VAL A 215 -18.42 9.20 -6.49
C VAL A 215 -17.54 9.20 -5.25
N LEU A 216 -17.13 8.01 -4.84
CA LEU A 216 -16.28 7.78 -3.69
C LEU A 216 -14.97 7.13 -4.14
N THR A 217 -13.88 7.49 -3.46
CA THR A 217 -12.57 6.87 -3.65
C THR A 217 -11.97 6.45 -2.31
N GLY A 218 -11.32 5.28 -2.28
CA GLY A 218 -10.64 4.75 -1.09
C GLY A 218 -9.55 3.75 -1.44
N ALA A 219 -8.81 3.28 -0.43
CA ALA A 219 -7.83 2.21 -0.58
C ALA A 219 -8.45 0.83 -0.30
N ILE A 220 -9.20 0.71 0.79
CA ILE A 220 -9.84 -0.54 1.22
C ILE A 220 -11.35 -0.43 1.14
N ARG A 221 -12.03 -1.56 0.89
CA ARG A 221 -13.49 -1.64 0.97
C ARG A 221 -13.91 -2.01 2.39
N VAL A 222 -14.28 -1.05 3.21
CA VAL A 222 -14.84 -1.31 4.55
C VAL A 222 -16.14 -2.14 4.41
N ALA A 223 -16.36 -3.22 5.17
CA ALA A 223 -17.38 -4.24 4.89
C ALA A 223 -18.83 -3.83 5.10
N GLN A 224 -19.70 -4.70 4.54
CA GLN A 224 -21.15 -4.80 4.74
C GLN A 224 -21.59 -4.72 6.21
N ALA A 225 -20.87 -5.27 7.19
CA ALA A 225 -21.28 -5.20 8.60
C ALA A 225 -21.13 -3.81 9.25
N GLY A 226 -20.47 -2.85 8.57
CA GLY A 226 -20.31 -1.47 9.03
C GLY A 226 -21.14 -0.50 8.20
N ILE A 227 -20.47 0.32 7.39
CA ILE A 227 -21.07 1.45 6.65
C ILE A 227 -22.02 1.01 5.53
N PHE A 228 -21.72 -0.09 4.85
CA PHE A 228 -22.48 -0.49 3.65
C PHE A 228 -23.71 -1.35 3.94
N SER A 229 -23.95 -1.77 5.18
CA SER A 229 -25.21 -2.47 5.54
C SER A 229 -26.43 -1.62 5.20
N ASP A 230 -26.34 -0.31 5.42
CA ASP A 230 -27.44 0.62 5.11
C ASP A 230 -27.27 1.30 3.74
N LEU A 231 -26.12 1.16 3.06
CA LEU A 231 -25.85 1.74 1.73
C LEU A 231 -25.86 0.67 0.63
N ASN A 232 -26.97 -0.04 0.49
CA ASN A 232 -27.17 -1.06 -0.53
C ASN A 232 -27.37 -0.53 -1.96
N ASN A 233 -27.11 0.76 -2.20
CA ASN A 233 -27.24 1.44 -3.49
C ASN A 233 -25.88 1.85 -4.10
N ILE A 234 -24.77 1.38 -3.53
CA ILE A 234 -23.41 1.72 -3.98
C ILE A 234 -22.87 0.62 -4.87
N GLU A 235 -22.60 0.98 -6.13
CA GLU A 235 -21.84 0.14 -7.05
C GLU A 235 -20.35 0.25 -6.71
N THR A 236 -19.68 -0.88 -6.52
CA THR A 236 -18.27 -0.91 -6.07
C THR A 236 -17.38 -1.45 -7.17
N HIS A 237 -16.33 -0.70 -7.52
CA HIS A 237 -15.29 -1.11 -8.46
C HIS A 237 -13.95 -1.18 -7.72
N THR A 238 -13.43 -2.39 -7.59
CA THR A 238 -12.18 -2.73 -6.93
C THR A 238 -11.08 -3.05 -7.96
N ILE A 239 -9.88 -3.41 -7.49
CA ILE A 239 -8.79 -3.87 -8.36
C ILE A 239 -9.10 -5.23 -9.03
N LEU A 240 -10.13 -5.94 -8.58
CA LEU A 240 -10.51 -7.25 -9.13
C LEU A 240 -11.47 -7.12 -10.33
N ASP A 241 -12.08 -5.95 -10.49
CA ASP A 241 -13.08 -5.68 -11.52
C ASP A 241 -12.41 -5.24 -12.83
N GLU A 242 -12.91 -5.75 -13.95
CA GLU A 242 -12.49 -5.34 -15.30
C GLU A 242 -12.99 -3.93 -15.63
N ALA A 243 -14.10 -3.51 -15.02
CA ALA A 243 -14.60 -2.16 -15.16
C ALA A 243 -13.59 -1.17 -14.56
N TYR A 244 -13.21 -0.17 -15.36
CA TYR A 244 -12.32 0.92 -14.96
C TYR A 244 -10.89 0.51 -14.58
N ASP A 245 -10.39 -0.61 -15.10
CA ASP A 245 -9.03 -1.07 -14.83
C ASP A 245 -7.94 -0.17 -15.45
N GLU A 246 -8.24 0.54 -16.55
CA GLU A 246 -7.30 1.42 -17.25
C GLU A 246 -7.15 2.85 -16.69
N TYR A 247 -8.03 3.29 -15.77
CA TYR A 247 -8.11 4.71 -15.35
C TYR A 247 -7.33 5.05 -14.07
N PHE A 248 -6.75 4.04 -13.41
CA PHE A 248 -6.00 4.22 -12.16
C PHE A 248 -4.65 3.51 -12.27
N GLY A 249 -3.58 4.30 -12.34
CA GLY A 249 -2.25 3.78 -12.68
C GLY A 249 -1.81 4.24 -14.06
N LEU A 250 -0.64 3.78 -14.49
CA LEU A 250 -0.13 3.98 -15.84
C LEU A 250 -0.08 2.65 -16.57
N LEU A 251 -0.48 2.61 -17.82
CA LEU A 251 -0.36 1.44 -18.69
C LEU A 251 1.06 1.35 -19.28
N GLU A 252 1.45 0.17 -19.76
CA GLU A 252 2.77 -0.07 -20.38
C GLU A 252 3.09 0.96 -21.47
N ASN A 253 2.18 1.14 -22.43
CA ASN A 253 2.35 2.09 -23.54
C ASN A 253 2.48 3.55 -23.04
N GLU A 254 1.83 3.88 -21.93
CA GLU A 254 1.94 5.21 -21.32
C GLU A 254 3.31 5.39 -20.64
N VAL A 255 3.83 4.35 -19.98
CA VAL A 255 5.17 4.35 -19.39
C VAL A 255 6.24 4.42 -20.47
N GLU A 256 6.13 3.63 -21.55
CA GLU A 256 7.03 3.70 -22.71
C GLU A 256 7.11 5.13 -23.26
N ASN A 257 5.95 5.76 -23.50
CA ASN A 257 5.89 7.14 -23.99
C ASN A 257 6.56 8.13 -23.03
N ILE A 258 6.37 7.97 -21.71
CA ILE A 258 7.07 8.80 -20.71
C ILE A 258 8.59 8.60 -20.81
N LEU A 259 9.06 7.35 -20.89
CA LEU A 259 10.48 7.06 -20.95
C LEU A 259 11.13 7.62 -22.22
N ILE A 260 10.43 7.57 -23.35
CA ILE A 260 10.86 8.19 -24.62
C ILE A 260 10.95 9.71 -24.47
N GLU A 261 9.86 10.37 -24.01
CA GLU A 261 9.80 11.84 -23.89
C GLU A 261 10.91 12.39 -22.99
N TYR A 262 11.23 11.66 -21.92
CA TYR A 262 12.24 12.06 -20.93
C TYR A 262 13.60 11.36 -21.09
N LYS A 263 13.87 10.76 -22.26
CA LYS A 263 15.16 10.16 -22.66
C LYS A 263 15.70 9.12 -21.67
N SER A 264 14.92 8.06 -21.42
CA SER A 264 15.26 6.94 -20.52
C SER A 264 14.75 5.59 -21.02
N GLU A 265 14.60 5.45 -22.34
CA GLU A 265 14.12 4.22 -23.00
C GLU A 265 15.06 3.03 -22.82
N ASP A 266 16.36 3.27 -22.62
CA ASP A 266 17.41 2.25 -22.43
C ASP A 266 17.23 1.39 -21.17
N LYS A 267 16.26 1.73 -20.33
CA LYS A 267 16.02 1.13 -19.02
C LYS A 267 14.61 0.57 -18.85
N LEU A 268 13.84 0.39 -19.93
CA LEU A 268 12.47 -0.12 -19.84
C LEU A 268 12.39 -1.43 -19.05
N GLU A 269 13.23 -2.41 -19.35
CA GLU A 269 13.25 -3.70 -18.63
C GLU A 269 13.56 -3.55 -17.13
N ASP A 270 14.49 -2.65 -16.79
CA ASP A 270 14.81 -2.35 -15.40
C ASP A 270 13.63 -1.68 -14.68
N VAL A 271 13.00 -0.69 -15.34
CA VAL A 271 11.80 0.02 -14.86
C VAL A 271 10.65 -0.97 -14.66
N LYS A 272 10.45 -1.88 -15.61
CA LYS A 272 9.47 -2.96 -15.55
C LYS A 272 9.70 -3.85 -14.33
N SER A 273 10.94 -4.32 -14.14
CA SER A 273 11.29 -5.18 -12.99
C SER A 273 11.09 -4.49 -11.62
N TRP A 274 11.16 -3.16 -11.57
CA TRP A 274 11.04 -2.39 -10.34
C TRP A 274 9.62 -1.91 -10.04
N TYR A 275 8.82 -1.59 -11.07
CA TYR A 275 7.60 -0.81 -10.90
C TYR A 275 6.36 -1.37 -11.62
N ASP A 276 6.52 -2.34 -12.51
CA ASP A 276 5.41 -3.08 -13.13
C ASP A 276 4.86 -4.16 -12.17
N GLY A 277 3.87 -4.92 -12.60
CA GLY A 277 3.44 -6.17 -11.97
C GLY A 277 2.15 -6.04 -11.17
N TYR A 278 1.53 -4.85 -11.11
CA TYR A 278 0.17 -4.75 -10.60
C TYR A 278 -0.83 -5.18 -11.66
N LYS A 279 -1.83 -5.96 -11.26
CA LYS A 279 -2.92 -6.40 -12.13
C LYS A 279 -4.23 -5.85 -11.60
N PHE A 280 -4.85 -4.95 -12.36
CA PHE A 280 -6.21 -4.47 -12.11
C PHE A 280 -7.11 -5.06 -13.19
N GLY A 281 -8.15 -5.81 -12.80
CA GLY A 281 -8.97 -6.53 -13.76
C GLY A 281 -8.10 -7.36 -14.71
N ASN A 282 -8.10 -6.98 -16.00
CA ASN A 282 -7.28 -7.60 -17.03
C ASN A 282 -6.04 -6.81 -17.44
N MET A 283 -5.84 -5.61 -16.91
CA MET A 283 -4.74 -4.72 -17.25
C MET A 283 -3.54 -4.85 -16.29
N GLU A 284 -2.35 -4.83 -16.87
CA GLU A 284 -1.11 -4.59 -16.13
C GLU A 284 -0.90 -3.07 -15.98
N VAL A 285 -0.65 -2.64 -14.74
CA VAL A 285 -0.54 -1.22 -14.41
C VAL A 285 0.70 -0.94 -13.57
N TYR A 286 1.25 0.24 -13.76
CA TYR A 286 2.38 0.77 -13.01
C TYR A 286 1.92 1.76 -11.96
N ASN A 287 2.65 1.83 -10.86
CA ASN A 287 2.46 2.88 -9.87
C ASN A 287 2.94 4.24 -10.42
N PRO A 288 2.05 5.24 -10.58
CA PRO A 288 2.43 6.54 -11.15
C PRO A 288 3.49 7.27 -10.34
N TRP A 289 3.44 7.18 -9.00
CA TRP A 289 4.40 7.87 -8.14
C TRP A 289 5.82 7.34 -8.34
N SER A 290 5.99 6.03 -8.41
CA SER A 290 7.30 5.41 -8.62
C SER A 290 7.87 5.76 -10.00
N ILE A 291 7.05 5.70 -11.06
CA ILE A 291 7.46 6.10 -12.41
C ILE A 291 7.86 7.57 -12.46
N LEU A 292 7.04 8.49 -11.96
CA LEU A 292 7.35 9.93 -11.97
C LEU A 292 8.63 10.26 -11.19
N ARG A 293 8.87 9.57 -10.07
CA ARG A 293 10.10 9.71 -9.27
C ARG A 293 11.31 9.18 -10.03
N TYR A 294 11.21 8.00 -10.62
CA TYR A 294 12.26 7.45 -11.47
C TYR A 294 12.59 8.40 -12.63
N VAL A 295 11.59 8.92 -13.34
CA VAL A 295 11.82 9.81 -14.49
C VAL A 295 12.50 11.11 -14.06
N LYS A 296 12.20 11.64 -12.86
CA LYS A 296 12.84 12.84 -12.32
C LYS A 296 14.27 12.61 -11.86
N TYR A 297 14.52 11.52 -11.14
CA TYR A 297 15.81 11.27 -10.48
C TYR A 297 16.75 10.35 -11.27
N LYS A 298 16.23 9.67 -12.30
CA LYS A 298 16.93 8.69 -13.15
C LYS A 298 17.58 7.55 -12.34
N LYS A 299 17.00 7.23 -11.18
CA LYS A 299 17.48 6.23 -10.23
C LYS A 299 16.37 5.23 -9.93
N LEU A 300 16.70 3.94 -9.97
CA LEU A 300 15.82 2.88 -9.47
C LEU A 300 15.92 2.85 -7.95
N ASP A 301 14.79 3.02 -7.28
CA ASP A 301 14.68 3.07 -5.82
C ASP A 301 13.23 2.79 -5.37
N ALA A 302 13.07 2.51 -4.07
CA ALA A 302 11.78 2.31 -3.44
C ALA A 302 11.12 3.66 -3.08
N TYR A 303 10.38 4.25 -4.01
CA TYR A 303 9.75 5.56 -3.90
C TYR A 303 8.37 5.55 -3.23
N TRP A 304 7.53 4.54 -3.47
CA TRP A 304 6.18 4.41 -2.96
C TRP A 304 6.16 4.07 -1.46
N ILE A 305 7.04 3.17 -1.03
CA ILE A 305 7.12 2.67 0.35
C ILE A 305 7.49 3.75 1.36
N ASN A 306 8.23 4.77 0.93
CA ASN A 306 8.61 5.89 1.78
C ASN A 306 7.45 6.89 2.01
N THR A 307 6.23 6.57 1.58
CA THR A 307 5.04 7.38 1.85
C THR A 307 4.37 6.93 3.16
N SER A 308 3.76 7.87 3.88
CA SER A 308 3.39 7.80 5.31
C SER A 308 2.20 6.88 5.67
N GLY A 309 2.07 5.72 5.02
CA GLY A 309 0.86 4.91 5.06
C GLY A 309 1.00 3.48 5.58
N ASN A 310 2.20 3.04 5.95
CA ASN A 310 2.49 1.62 6.13
C ASN A 310 2.17 1.11 7.55
N ALA A 311 1.77 2.01 8.46
CA ALA A 311 1.57 1.71 9.88
C ALA A 311 0.59 0.55 10.12
N LEU A 312 -0.59 0.58 9.47
CA LEU A 312 -1.58 -0.50 9.58
C LEU A 312 -0.99 -1.85 9.15
N ILE A 313 -0.36 -1.92 7.98
CA ILE A 313 0.20 -3.18 7.48
C ILE A 313 1.29 -3.72 8.41
N LYS A 314 2.15 -2.82 8.92
CA LYS A 314 3.16 -3.20 9.91
C LYS A 314 2.53 -3.73 11.19
N GLU A 315 1.52 -3.05 11.72
CA GLU A 315 0.82 -3.45 12.94
C GLU A 315 0.11 -4.80 12.75
N LEU A 316 -0.62 -4.99 11.65
CA LEU A 316 -1.26 -6.26 11.31
C LEU A 316 -0.26 -7.42 11.26
N LEU A 317 0.90 -7.20 10.64
CA LEU A 317 1.97 -8.20 10.53
C LEU A 317 2.74 -8.43 11.86
N LEU A 318 2.78 -7.44 12.74
CA LEU A 318 3.40 -7.56 14.07
C LEU A 318 2.52 -8.32 15.07
N LEU A 319 1.20 -8.23 14.91
CA LEU A 319 0.21 -8.86 15.78
C LEU A 319 -0.20 -10.27 15.31
N SER A 320 0.30 -10.73 14.17
CA SER A 320 -0.07 -12.01 13.58
C SER A 320 0.68 -13.21 14.18
N ASP A 321 0.20 -14.40 13.84
CA ASP A 321 0.79 -15.67 14.27
C ASP A 321 1.92 -16.18 13.34
N GLY A 322 2.47 -17.34 13.68
CA GLY A 322 3.55 -17.97 12.90
C GLY A 322 3.16 -18.38 11.48
N THR A 323 1.86 -18.58 11.19
CA THR A 323 1.38 -18.96 9.86
C THR A 323 1.53 -17.79 8.89
N VAL A 324 1.10 -16.60 9.32
CA VAL A 324 1.25 -15.36 8.55
C VAL A 324 2.73 -15.04 8.33
N PHE A 325 3.58 -15.37 9.30
CA PHE A 325 5.01 -15.18 9.17
C PHE A 325 5.67 -16.11 8.13
N GLU A 326 5.30 -17.40 8.11
CA GLU A 326 5.75 -18.36 7.09
C GLU A 326 5.28 -17.96 5.69
N ASP A 327 4.01 -17.57 5.57
CA ASP A 327 3.43 -17.03 4.34
C ASP A 327 4.19 -15.79 3.83
N LEU A 328 4.55 -14.88 4.73
CA LEU A 328 5.32 -13.67 4.39
C LEU A 328 6.70 -14.03 3.84
N ASP A 329 7.41 -14.97 4.48
CA ASP A 329 8.72 -15.43 4.01
C ASP A 329 8.62 -16.07 2.62
N ASN A 330 7.63 -16.94 2.41
CA ASN A 330 7.38 -17.57 1.11
C ASN A 330 7.14 -16.49 0.03
N LEU A 331 6.29 -15.50 0.30
CA LEU A 331 6.03 -14.38 -0.62
C LEU A 331 7.30 -13.57 -0.91
N VAL A 332 8.09 -13.25 0.11
CA VAL A 332 9.38 -12.51 -0.03
C VAL A 332 10.35 -13.27 -0.93
N ASN A 333 10.38 -14.59 -0.83
CA ASN A 333 11.19 -15.49 -1.65
C ASN A 333 10.59 -15.78 -3.05
N GLY A 334 9.54 -15.05 -3.44
CA GLY A 334 8.95 -15.10 -4.77
C GLY A 334 7.93 -16.23 -4.97
N GLN A 335 7.51 -16.91 -3.90
CA GLN A 335 6.41 -17.85 -3.97
C GLN A 335 5.06 -17.12 -4.01
N GLU A 336 4.03 -17.88 -4.35
CA GLU A 336 2.65 -17.40 -4.48
C GLU A 336 1.80 -17.90 -3.33
N LYS A 337 0.74 -17.16 -3.02
CA LYS A 337 -0.19 -17.55 -1.97
C LYS A 337 -1.61 -17.59 -2.51
N ASN A 338 -2.34 -18.64 -2.19
CA ASN A 338 -3.79 -18.66 -2.40
C ASN A 338 -4.48 -17.96 -1.22
N ILE A 339 -5.37 -17.01 -1.52
CA ILE A 339 -6.24 -16.38 -0.55
C ILE A 339 -7.70 -16.46 -1.01
N TYR A 340 -8.60 -16.38 -0.04
CA TYR A 340 -10.01 -16.19 -0.29
C TYR A 340 -10.35 -14.71 -0.13
N VAL A 341 -10.86 -14.06 -1.18
CA VAL A 341 -11.30 -12.67 -1.10
C VAL A 341 -12.80 -12.67 -0.90
N ASN A 342 -13.22 -12.33 0.31
CA ASN A 342 -14.59 -11.91 0.55
C ASN A 342 -14.60 -10.41 0.35
N GLU A 343 -15.06 -9.96 -0.82
CA GLU A 343 -14.91 -8.59 -1.35
C GLU A 343 -15.27 -7.45 -0.38
N SER A 344 -15.86 -7.71 0.78
CA SER A 344 -16.17 -6.76 1.85
C SER A 344 -15.22 -6.91 3.05
N ILE A 345 -14.45 -5.87 3.44
CA ILE A 345 -13.47 -5.88 4.56
C ILE A 345 -14.00 -5.35 5.91
N ALA A 346 -14.38 -6.23 6.83
CA ALA A 346 -14.71 -5.91 8.20
C ALA A 346 -13.42 -5.85 9.00
N LEU A 347 -12.99 -4.64 9.35
CA LEU A 347 -11.96 -4.42 10.37
C LEU A 347 -12.63 -4.68 11.73
N GLY A 348 -12.21 -5.72 12.42
CA GLY A 348 -12.81 -6.16 13.69
C GLY A 348 -11.75 -6.76 14.62
N ASN A 349 -12.17 -7.19 15.82
CA ASN A 349 -11.24 -7.60 16.87
C ASN A 349 -10.59 -8.98 16.64
N ASP A 350 -11.12 -9.79 15.71
CA ASP A 350 -10.58 -11.11 15.35
C ASP A 350 -10.27 -11.16 13.84
N LEU A 351 -9.14 -10.56 13.44
CA LEU A 351 -8.67 -10.67 12.06
C LEU A 351 -8.07 -12.05 11.82
N ASP A 352 -8.83 -12.92 11.16
CA ASP A 352 -8.32 -14.17 10.57
C ASP A 352 -7.10 -13.87 9.66
N PRO A 353 -6.02 -14.69 9.69
CA PRO A 353 -4.90 -14.61 8.75
C PRO A 353 -5.27 -14.29 7.30
N ASN A 354 -6.33 -14.90 6.76
CA ASN A 354 -6.77 -14.65 5.38
C ASN A 354 -7.17 -13.18 5.16
N ARG A 355 -7.77 -12.55 6.16
CA ARG A 355 -8.19 -11.15 6.10
C ARG A 355 -7.02 -10.17 6.08
N ILE A 356 -5.93 -10.50 6.76
CA ILE A 356 -4.69 -9.71 6.72
C ILE A 356 -4.18 -9.64 5.28
N TRP A 357 -4.13 -10.78 4.59
CA TRP A 357 -3.66 -10.83 3.20
C TRP A 357 -4.55 -10.07 2.23
N GLU A 358 -5.86 -10.10 2.45
CA GLU A 358 -6.81 -9.31 1.68
C GLU A 358 -6.59 -7.79 1.86
N ILE A 359 -6.40 -7.32 3.10
CA ILE A 359 -6.08 -5.91 3.38
C ILE A 359 -4.77 -5.50 2.69
N ILE A 360 -3.76 -6.36 2.75
CA ILE A 360 -2.44 -6.14 2.12
C ILE A 360 -2.58 -6.08 0.59
N LEU A 361 -3.42 -6.92 -0.01
CA LEU A 361 -3.74 -6.92 -1.45
C LEU A 361 -4.38 -5.59 -1.87
N PHE A 362 -5.52 -5.20 -1.28
CA PHE A 362 -6.22 -3.96 -1.67
C PHE A 362 -5.42 -2.69 -1.33
N SER A 363 -4.50 -2.77 -0.36
CA SER A 363 -3.56 -1.69 -0.05
C SER A 363 -2.45 -1.52 -1.10
N GLY A 364 -2.29 -2.46 -2.04
CA GLY A 364 -1.30 -2.44 -3.12
C GLY A 364 0.09 -2.95 -2.75
N TYR A 365 0.20 -3.78 -1.72
CA TYR A 365 1.46 -4.48 -1.43
C TYR A 365 1.53 -5.87 -2.06
N LEU A 366 0.38 -6.43 -2.42
CA LEU A 366 0.28 -7.64 -3.21
C LEU A 366 -0.54 -7.35 -4.46
N THR A 367 -0.47 -8.27 -5.41
CA THR A 367 -1.19 -8.22 -6.68
C THR A 367 -1.77 -9.58 -6.99
N VAL A 368 -2.86 -9.61 -7.76
CA VAL A 368 -3.41 -10.86 -8.29
C VAL A 368 -2.53 -11.34 -9.44
N LYS A 369 -2.09 -12.59 -9.35
CA LYS A 369 -1.53 -13.31 -10.50
C LYS A 369 -2.67 -13.91 -11.33
N GLU A 370 -3.54 -14.66 -10.67
CA GLU A 370 -4.60 -15.44 -11.30
C GLU A 370 -5.84 -15.55 -10.41
N LYS A 371 -7.02 -15.55 -11.03
CA LYS A 371 -8.28 -15.90 -10.37
C LYS A 371 -8.48 -17.40 -10.51
N ILE A 372 -8.43 -18.14 -9.41
CA ILE A 372 -8.56 -19.60 -9.38
C ILE A 372 -10.04 -20.00 -9.42
N SER A 373 -10.88 -19.28 -8.68
CA SER A 373 -12.33 -19.46 -8.66
C SER A 373 -13.03 -18.14 -8.29
N ASN A 374 -14.35 -18.12 -8.11
CA ASN A 374 -15.10 -16.90 -7.83
C ASN A 374 -14.54 -16.07 -6.67
N GLU A 375 -14.12 -16.74 -5.58
CA GLU A 375 -13.63 -16.08 -4.37
C GLU A 375 -12.18 -16.44 -4.04
N SER A 376 -11.51 -17.27 -4.85
CA SER A 376 -10.13 -17.71 -4.61
C SER A 376 -9.17 -17.11 -5.63
N TYR A 377 -8.10 -16.50 -5.12
CA TYR A 377 -7.12 -15.77 -5.91
C TYR A 377 -5.70 -16.20 -5.54
N LEU A 378 -4.87 -16.37 -6.56
CA LEU A 378 -3.44 -16.56 -6.41
C LEU A 378 -2.77 -15.19 -6.41
N ILE A 379 -2.13 -14.83 -5.32
CA ILE A 379 -1.47 -13.53 -5.13
C ILE A 379 0.04 -13.67 -5.06
N LYS A 380 0.74 -12.59 -5.44
CA LYS A 380 2.20 -12.46 -5.38
C LYS A 380 2.63 -11.05 -4.98
N ILE A 381 3.91 -10.88 -4.69
CA ILE A 381 4.54 -9.55 -4.63
C ILE A 381 4.67 -9.01 -6.07
N PRO A 382 4.23 -7.77 -6.36
CA PRO A 382 4.19 -7.26 -7.73
C PRO A 382 5.57 -7.03 -8.33
N ASN A 383 6.51 -6.47 -7.55
CA ASN A 383 7.82 -6.04 -8.06
C ASN A 383 8.89 -5.91 -6.97
N LYS A 384 10.12 -5.59 -7.39
CA LYS A 384 11.28 -5.40 -6.51
C LYS A 384 11.11 -4.27 -5.50
N GLU A 385 10.35 -3.24 -5.84
CA GLU A 385 10.05 -2.16 -4.90
C GLU A 385 9.35 -2.74 -3.67
N ILE A 386 8.22 -3.42 -3.85
CA ILE A 386 7.47 -4.00 -2.73
C ILE A 386 8.22 -5.15 -2.06
N GLN A 387 8.96 -5.95 -2.82
CA GLN A 387 9.80 -7.00 -2.24
C GLN A 387 10.80 -6.42 -1.25
N SER A 388 11.43 -5.28 -1.57
CA SER A 388 12.36 -4.57 -0.68
C SER A 388 11.68 -4.11 0.61
N PHE A 389 10.42 -3.66 0.55
CA PHE A 389 9.65 -3.30 1.76
C PHE A 389 9.43 -4.50 2.67
N PHE A 390 8.90 -5.60 2.14
CA PHE A 390 8.62 -6.76 2.96
C PHE A 390 9.88 -7.37 3.55
N LYS A 391 11.00 -7.36 2.81
CA LYS A 391 12.31 -7.74 3.36
C LYS A 391 12.71 -6.87 4.56
N GLY A 392 12.59 -5.55 4.43
CA GLY A 392 12.88 -4.63 5.52
C GLY A 392 11.93 -4.81 6.73
N LEU A 393 10.65 -5.09 6.47
CA LEU A 393 9.64 -5.30 7.50
C LEU A 393 9.80 -6.64 8.21
N PHE A 394 9.98 -7.73 7.47
CA PHE A 394 10.34 -9.04 8.00
C PHE A 394 11.53 -8.89 8.94
N ALA A 395 12.53 -8.12 8.50
CA ALA A 395 13.67 -7.84 9.33
C ALA A 395 13.30 -7.07 10.60
N GLU A 396 12.49 -6.02 10.50
CA GLU A 396 12.02 -5.29 11.69
C GLU A 396 11.27 -6.18 12.69
N ILE A 397 10.37 -7.04 12.20
CA ILE A 397 9.52 -7.95 12.99
C ILE A 397 10.37 -8.99 13.73
N VAL A 398 11.25 -9.69 13.02
CA VAL A 398 12.12 -10.71 13.62
C VAL A 398 13.13 -10.09 14.59
N PHE A 399 13.61 -8.88 14.28
CA PHE A 399 14.79 -8.32 14.95
C PHE A 399 14.49 -7.31 16.05
N LYS A 400 13.22 -6.91 16.29
CA LYS A 400 12.87 -5.83 17.25
C LYS A 400 13.79 -4.59 17.11
N GLY A 401 13.97 -4.13 15.86
CA GLY A 401 14.60 -2.84 15.54
C GLY A 401 15.92 -2.91 14.74
N LYS A 402 16.23 -1.80 14.06
CA LYS A 402 17.41 -1.59 13.18
C LYS A 402 18.78 -1.83 13.84
N SER A 403 18.85 -1.91 15.17
CA SER A 403 20.11 -2.04 15.91
C SER A 403 20.81 -3.38 15.64
N ASN A 404 20.07 -4.48 15.46
CA ASN A 404 20.68 -5.79 15.24
C ASN A 404 21.30 -5.92 13.84
N ILE A 405 20.74 -5.30 12.79
CA ILE A 405 21.34 -5.31 11.43
C ILE A 405 22.65 -4.53 11.42
N THR A 406 22.66 -3.32 11.98
CA THR A 406 23.89 -2.51 12.07
C THR A 406 24.95 -3.23 12.90
N SER A 407 24.55 -3.89 13.99
CA SER A 407 25.46 -4.69 14.82
C SER A 407 25.97 -5.92 14.09
N MET A 408 25.12 -6.60 13.31
CA MET A 408 25.49 -7.78 12.52
C MET A 408 26.48 -7.40 11.42
N LYS A 409 26.21 -6.31 10.68
CA LYS A 409 27.15 -5.77 9.70
C LYS A 409 28.50 -5.46 10.33
N ALA A 410 28.51 -4.72 11.44
CA ALA A 410 29.74 -4.41 12.16
C ALA A 410 30.47 -5.67 12.66
N ALA A 411 29.74 -6.70 13.09
CA ALA A 411 30.34 -7.96 13.51
C ALA A 411 30.94 -8.75 12.34
N LEU A 412 30.28 -8.78 11.18
CA LEU A 412 30.79 -9.37 9.94
C LEU A 412 32.04 -8.60 9.44
N GLU A 413 32.04 -7.26 9.47
CA GLU A 413 33.20 -6.46 9.07
C GLU A 413 34.41 -6.68 9.99
N ASN A 414 34.17 -6.83 11.30
CA ASN A 414 35.23 -6.97 12.31
C ASN A 414 35.59 -8.42 12.68
N LYS A 415 34.98 -9.42 12.02
CA LYS A 415 35.14 -10.86 12.35
C LYS A 415 34.77 -11.21 13.80
N ASP A 416 33.83 -10.48 14.39
CA ASP A 416 33.36 -10.75 15.75
C ASP A 416 32.34 -11.90 15.73
N ILE A 417 32.86 -13.14 15.69
CA ILE A 417 32.05 -14.35 15.58
C ILE A 417 31.12 -14.50 16.79
N ASN A 418 31.58 -14.14 17.99
CA ASN A 418 30.74 -14.21 19.20
C ASN A 418 29.50 -13.31 19.08
N THR A 419 29.67 -12.08 18.55
CA THR A 419 28.52 -11.21 18.29
C THR A 419 27.63 -11.75 17.17
N ILE A 420 28.20 -12.31 16.08
CA ILE A 420 27.42 -12.97 15.03
C ILE A 420 26.53 -14.06 15.62
N ILE A 421 27.11 -15.00 16.37
CA ILE A 421 26.36 -16.11 16.97
C ILE A 421 25.32 -15.62 17.96
N ARG A 422 25.64 -14.66 18.82
CA ARG A 422 24.68 -14.07 19.77
C ARG A 422 23.51 -13.40 19.05
N ILE A 423 23.76 -12.74 17.91
CA ILE A 423 22.69 -12.15 17.11
C ILE A 423 21.83 -13.26 16.50
N LEU A 424 22.42 -14.29 15.86
CA LEU A 424 21.69 -15.42 15.29
C LEU A 424 20.86 -16.18 16.35
N GLU A 425 21.40 -16.37 17.56
CA GLU A 425 20.66 -16.96 18.69
C GLU A 425 19.46 -16.09 19.07
N LYS A 426 19.65 -14.77 19.17
CA LYS A 426 18.58 -13.83 19.48
C LYS A 426 17.48 -13.81 18.42
N VAL A 427 17.84 -13.99 17.14
CA VAL A 427 16.88 -14.17 16.03
C VAL A 427 15.99 -15.37 16.29
N VAL A 428 16.62 -16.53 16.53
CA VAL A 428 15.93 -17.79 16.82
C VAL A 428 15.08 -17.68 18.09
N LEU A 429 15.60 -17.03 19.14
CA LEU A 429 14.92 -16.84 20.42
C LEU A 429 13.58 -16.11 20.24
N ASN A 430 13.56 -15.08 19.40
CA ASN A 430 12.40 -14.19 19.22
C ASN A 430 11.37 -14.72 18.23
N ALA A 431 11.79 -15.47 17.20
CA ALA A 431 10.89 -15.86 16.11
C ALA A 431 10.35 -17.29 16.20
N ILE A 432 11.07 -18.22 16.84
CA ILE A 432 10.62 -19.62 16.89
C ILE A 432 9.73 -19.86 18.12
N SER A 433 8.52 -20.39 17.93
CA SER A 433 7.65 -20.83 19.04
C SER A 433 8.24 -22.07 19.74
N PHE A 434 8.06 -22.17 21.06
CA PHE A 434 8.52 -23.34 21.84
C PHE A 434 7.94 -24.66 21.30
N TYR A 435 6.74 -24.64 20.70
CA TYR A 435 6.09 -25.83 20.15
C TYR A 435 6.64 -26.29 18.79
N ASP A 436 7.21 -25.40 17.97
CA ASP A 436 7.85 -25.76 16.68
C ASP A 436 9.23 -26.38 16.85
N THR A 437 9.83 -26.23 18.03
CA THR A 437 11.08 -26.92 18.37
C THR A 437 10.90 -28.44 18.50
N ASN A 438 9.70 -29.01 18.42
CA ASN A 438 9.50 -30.48 18.50
C ASN A 438 9.49 -31.21 17.13
N LYS A 439 9.58 -30.51 15.99
CA LYS A 439 9.64 -31.16 14.65
C LYS A 439 11.09 -31.44 14.23
N LYS A 440 11.38 -32.69 13.82
CA LYS A 440 12.72 -33.24 13.46
C LYS A 440 13.46 -32.57 12.27
N LEU A 441 13.12 -31.36 11.86
CA LEU A 441 13.60 -30.73 10.63
C LEU A 441 14.55 -29.55 10.95
N GLU A 442 15.66 -29.46 10.20
CA GLU A 442 16.64 -28.35 10.27
C GLU A 442 16.14 -27.09 9.50
N ASN A 443 15.21 -27.27 8.56
CA ASN A 443 14.64 -26.23 7.70
C ASN A 443 14.19 -24.93 8.41
N PRO A 444 13.52 -24.96 9.59
CA PRO A 444 13.02 -23.72 10.20
C PRO A 444 14.13 -22.73 10.62
N TYR A 445 15.27 -23.23 11.09
CA TYR A 445 16.41 -22.37 11.43
C TYR A 445 17.02 -21.77 10.17
N GLN A 446 17.21 -22.59 9.13
CA GLN A 446 17.77 -22.13 7.88
C GLN A 446 16.92 -21.04 7.25
N THR A 447 15.62 -21.27 7.10
CA THR A 447 14.68 -20.30 6.51
C THR A 447 14.70 -18.98 7.30
N LEU A 448 14.60 -19.06 8.64
CA LEU A 448 14.62 -17.88 9.49
C LEU A 448 15.92 -17.08 9.38
N LEU A 449 17.07 -17.76 9.44
CA LEU A 449 18.38 -17.11 9.38
C LEU A 449 18.68 -16.59 7.96
N ALA A 450 18.24 -17.30 6.93
CA ALA A 450 18.33 -16.82 5.55
C ALA A 450 17.53 -15.52 5.39
N GLY A 451 16.29 -15.47 5.85
CA GLY A 451 15.49 -14.25 5.86
C GLY A 451 16.15 -13.10 6.63
N PHE A 452 16.77 -13.39 7.78
CA PHE A 452 17.58 -12.41 8.52
C PHE A 452 18.74 -11.86 7.71
N LEU A 453 19.53 -12.75 7.15
CA LEU A 453 20.75 -12.40 6.45
C LEU A 453 20.47 -11.76 5.09
N TYR A 454 19.28 -11.98 4.51
CA TYR A 454 18.81 -11.26 3.32
C TYR A 454 18.73 -9.74 3.57
N ALA A 455 18.43 -9.31 4.81
CA ALA A 455 18.41 -7.88 5.14
C ALA A 455 19.77 -7.18 5.01
N LEU A 456 20.85 -7.96 4.82
CA LEU A 456 22.19 -7.47 4.53
C LEU A 456 22.48 -7.38 3.03
N ASP A 457 21.49 -7.52 2.14
CA ASP A 457 21.73 -7.62 0.68
C ASP A 457 22.55 -6.46 0.11
N ASP A 458 22.42 -5.24 0.61
CA ASP A 458 23.27 -4.09 0.20
C ASP A 458 24.78 -4.32 0.41
N TYR A 459 25.13 -5.23 1.32
CA TYR A 459 26.49 -5.51 1.78
C TYR A 459 26.97 -6.91 1.36
N TYR A 460 26.09 -7.89 1.45
CA TYR A 460 26.33 -9.31 1.27
C TYR A 460 25.21 -9.92 0.43
N GLU A 461 25.56 -10.50 -0.71
CA GLU A 461 24.68 -11.38 -1.46
C GLU A 461 24.50 -12.69 -0.66
N MET A 462 23.33 -12.84 -0.01
CA MET A 462 22.97 -14.03 0.74
C MET A 462 22.44 -15.10 -0.22
N LYS A 463 23.14 -16.24 -0.27
CA LYS A 463 22.77 -17.41 -1.07
C LYS A 463 22.30 -18.51 -0.11
N PRO A 464 20.99 -18.76 0.01
CA PRO A 464 20.48 -19.89 0.77
C PRO A 464 20.61 -21.15 -0.07
N ASN A 465 21.02 -22.26 0.53
CA ASN A 465 20.97 -23.56 -0.12
C ASN A 465 21.73 -23.67 -1.48
N PRO A 466 22.89 -23.00 -1.70
CA PRO A 466 23.58 -23.06 -2.98
C PRO A 466 24.25 -24.41 -3.21
N GLU A 467 24.20 -24.92 -4.44
CA GLU A 467 25.04 -26.03 -4.87
C GLU A 467 26.48 -25.55 -5.03
N THR A 468 27.41 -26.18 -4.30
CA THR A 468 28.83 -25.81 -4.30
C THR A 468 29.71 -26.98 -3.84
N GLY A 469 30.91 -27.09 -4.41
CA GLY A 469 31.83 -28.19 -4.12
C GLY A 469 31.19 -29.55 -4.39
N TYR A 470 31.14 -30.41 -3.36
CA TYR A 470 30.57 -31.77 -3.42
C TYR A 470 29.20 -31.89 -2.73
N GLY A 471 28.46 -30.79 -2.58
CA GLY A 471 27.15 -30.81 -1.94
C GLY A 471 26.40 -29.48 -2.02
N ARG A 472 25.60 -29.22 -0.99
CA ARG A 472 24.76 -28.03 -0.85
C ARG A 472 25.02 -27.40 0.51
N ALA A 473 25.51 -26.18 0.53
CA ALA A 473 25.73 -25.45 1.79
C ALA A 473 24.40 -24.88 2.29
N ASP A 474 24.24 -24.69 3.61
CA ASP A 474 22.99 -24.13 4.13
C ASP A 474 22.85 -22.64 3.83
N ILE A 475 23.86 -21.83 4.18
CA ILE A 475 23.85 -20.38 3.92
C ILE A 475 25.26 -19.91 3.54
N ILE A 476 25.36 -19.13 2.47
CA ILE A 476 26.59 -18.42 2.08
C ILE A 476 26.33 -16.92 2.06
N LEU A 477 27.19 -16.14 2.70
CA LEU A 477 27.23 -14.69 2.57
C LEU A 477 28.43 -14.30 1.71
N LYS A 478 28.14 -13.96 0.46
CA LYS A 478 29.15 -13.45 -0.47
C LYS A 478 29.18 -11.93 -0.36
N PRO A 479 30.30 -11.32 0.05
CA PRO A 479 30.37 -9.88 0.17
C PRO A 479 30.30 -9.24 -1.22
N ARG A 480 29.55 -8.13 -1.34
CA ARG A 480 29.53 -7.34 -2.58
C ARG A 480 30.86 -6.63 -2.82
N ASN A 481 31.52 -6.20 -1.74
CA ASN A 481 32.90 -5.74 -1.78
C ASN A 481 33.86 -6.94 -1.67
N LYS A 482 34.53 -7.31 -2.75
CA LYS A 482 35.44 -8.48 -2.79
C LYS A 482 36.62 -8.42 -1.80
N LYS A 483 36.89 -7.26 -1.19
CA LYS A 483 37.90 -7.12 -0.13
C LYS A 483 37.39 -7.55 1.25
N TRP A 484 36.08 -7.72 1.42
CA TRP A 484 35.49 -8.18 2.67
C TRP A 484 35.50 -9.70 2.76
N ILE A 485 35.23 -10.20 3.96
CA ILE A 485 35.21 -11.62 4.29
C ILE A 485 33.93 -12.27 3.77
N GLY A 486 34.02 -13.44 3.15
CA GLY A 486 32.86 -14.29 2.88
C GLY A 486 32.58 -15.24 4.04
N TYR A 487 31.30 -15.58 4.25
CA TYR A 487 30.89 -16.48 5.33
C TYR A 487 30.16 -17.69 4.77
N ILE A 488 30.41 -18.86 5.36
CA ILE A 488 29.69 -20.09 5.08
C ILE A 488 29.17 -20.63 6.40
N PHE A 489 27.87 -20.88 6.46
CA PHE A 489 27.21 -21.46 7.62
C PHE A 489 26.70 -22.85 7.25
N GLU A 490 27.03 -23.83 8.09
CA GLU A 490 26.41 -25.15 8.09
C GLU A 490 25.63 -25.30 9.38
N LEU A 491 24.32 -25.49 9.26
CA LEU A 491 23.38 -25.53 10.36
C LEU A 491 23.08 -26.99 10.73
N LYS A 492 23.01 -27.24 12.03
CA LYS A 492 22.60 -28.53 12.58
C LYS A 492 21.64 -28.30 13.74
N ARG A 493 20.79 -29.28 13.98
CA ARG A 493 20.00 -29.33 15.20
C ARG A 493 20.62 -30.33 16.17
N ALA A 494 20.68 -29.97 17.45
CA ALA A 494 21.19 -30.80 18.52
C ALA A 494 20.54 -32.20 18.52
N LYS A 495 21.34 -33.24 18.33
CA LYS A 495 20.91 -34.66 18.43
C LYS A 495 21.44 -35.32 19.70
N THR A 496 22.52 -34.80 20.25
CA THR A 496 23.20 -35.27 21.46
C THR A 496 23.40 -34.12 22.43
N LYS A 497 23.82 -34.44 23.66
CA LYS A 497 24.14 -33.43 24.68
C LYS A 497 25.49 -32.74 24.44
N ASN A 498 26.33 -33.23 23.53
CA ASN A 498 27.63 -32.64 23.24
C ASN A 498 27.53 -31.75 22.00
N LEU A 499 27.02 -30.54 22.20
CA LEU A 499 26.75 -29.56 21.14
C LEU A 499 28.03 -29.09 20.43
N GLU A 500 29.12 -28.95 21.18
CA GLU A 500 30.43 -28.52 20.64
C GLU A 500 30.94 -29.52 19.60
N LYS A 501 30.86 -30.82 19.89
CA LYS A 501 31.26 -31.88 18.95
C LYS A 501 30.36 -31.96 17.72
N GLU A 502 29.08 -31.58 17.84
CA GLU A 502 28.20 -31.49 16.67
C GLU A 502 28.50 -30.26 15.82
N ALA A 503 28.90 -29.14 16.43
CA ALA A 503 29.29 -27.93 15.72
C ALA A 503 30.63 -28.12 15.00
N GLU A 504 31.57 -28.82 15.63
CA GLU A 504 32.84 -29.26 15.02
C GLU A 504 32.56 -30.12 13.77
N LYS A 505 31.68 -31.12 13.86
CA LYS A 505 31.28 -31.93 12.69
C LYS A 505 30.62 -31.11 11.57
N ALA A 506 29.83 -30.10 11.93
CA ALA A 506 29.24 -29.21 10.94
C ALA A 506 30.33 -28.39 10.23
N LEU A 507 31.37 -27.94 10.94
CA LEU A 507 32.53 -27.28 10.34
C LEU A 507 33.31 -28.25 9.43
N GLU A 508 33.61 -29.46 9.91
CA GLU A 508 34.29 -30.51 9.13
C GLU A 508 33.54 -30.79 7.82
N GLN A 509 32.20 -30.82 7.86
CA GLN A 509 31.37 -31.00 6.67
C GLN A 509 31.60 -29.90 5.63
N ILE A 510 31.73 -28.63 6.05
CA ILE A 510 32.03 -27.50 5.14
C ILE A 510 33.35 -27.74 4.40
N GLU A 511 34.36 -28.24 5.12
CA GLU A 511 35.70 -28.50 4.60
C GLU A 511 35.74 -29.71 3.66
N GLU A 512 35.17 -30.84 4.09
CA GLU A 512 35.10 -32.07 3.28
C GLU A 512 34.34 -31.85 1.98
N LYS A 513 33.25 -31.09 2.04
CA LYS A 513 32.42 -30.79 0.87
C LYS A 513 32.92 -29.61 0.05
N LYS A 514 33.96 -28.89 0.49
CA LYS A 514 34.57 -27.75 -0.22
C LYS A 514 33.56 -26.67 -0.62
N TYR A 515 32.67 -26.30 0.31
CA TYR A 515 31.63 -25.30 0.03
C TYR A 515 32.18 -23.90 -0.30
N ASP A 516 33.43 -23.62 0.09
CA ASP A 516 34.19 -22.41 -0.25
C ASP A 516 34.52 -22.25 -1.73
N THR A 517 34.40 -23.31 -2.53
CA THR A 517 34.67 -23.31 -3.98
C THR A 517 33.97 -22.13 -4.70
N ILE A 518 32.69 -21.89 -4.40
CA ILE A 518 31.91 -20.81 -5.04
C ILE A 518 32.49 -19.42 -4.72
N LEU A 519 32.83 -19.15 -3.46
CA LEU A 519 33.39 -17.86 -3.04
C LEU A 519 34.80 -17.64 -3.62
N ILE A 520 35.63 -18.69 -3.65
CA ILE A 520 36.97 -18.65 -4.25
C ILE A 520 36.87 -18.34 -5.74
N SER A 521 35.97 -19.03 -6.47
CA SER A 521 35.78 -18.82 -7.91
C SER A 521 35.31 -17.40 -8.25
N GLU A 522 34.57 -16.76 -7.34
CA GLU A 522 34.08 -15.38 -7.51
C GLU A 522 35.11 -14.32 -7.06
N GLY A 523 36.29 -14.75 -6.59
CA GLY A 523 37.44 -13.90 -6.26
C GLY A 523 37.47 -13.39 -4.82
N ILE A 524 36.75 -14.04 -3.89
CA ILE A 524 36.80 -13.73 -2.46
C ILE A 524 38.04 -14.39 -1.86
N LYS A 525 38.87 -13.60 -1.16
CA LYS A 525 40.16 -14.05 -0.64
C LYS A 525 40.10 -14.61 0.78
N GLU A 526 39.22 -14.06 1.60
CA GLU A 526 39.09 -14.42 3.00
C GLU A 526 37.70 -15.00 3.25
N ILE A 527 37.65 -16.20 3.83
CA ILE A 527 36.41 -16.94 4.04
C ILE A 527 36.42 -17.50 5.46
N ILE A 528 35.36 -17.24 6.21
CA ILE A 528 35.13 -17.83 7.54
C ILE A 528 34.03 -18.88 7.41
N LYS A 529 34.29 -20.06 7.95
CA LYS A 529 33.39 -21.23 7.94
C LYS A 529 32.86 -21.42 9.36
N ILE A 530 31.55 -21.59 9.51
CA ILE A 530 30.91 -21.64 10.82
C ILE A 530 29.96 -22.83 10.84
N GLY A 531 30.30 -23.85 11.63
CA GLY A 531 29.38 -24.92 12.00
C GLY A 531 28.52 -24.45 13.16
N LEU A 532 27.19 -24.43 13.00
CA LEU A 532 26.25 -23.89 13.98
C LEU A 532 25.20 -24.92 14.39
N VAL A 533 25.14 -25.25 15.68
CA VAL A 533 24.19 -26.20 16.25
C VAL A 533 23.16 -25.49 17.10
N PHE A 534 21.88 -25.76 16.85
CA PHE A 534 20.77 -25.27 17.65
C PHE A 534 20.22 -26.34 18.60
N ASP A 535 20.20 -26.05 19.90
CA ASP A 535 19.45 -26.78 20.93
C ASP A 535 18.22 -25.96 21.34
N GLY A 536 17.10 -26.24 20.68
CA GLY A 536 15.88 -25.43 20.81
C GLY A 536 16.13 -23.99 20.37
N LYS A 537 16.30 -23.08 21.32
CA LYS A 537 16.56 -21.65 21.06
C LYS A 537 18.01 -21.22 21.29
N LYS A 538 18.86 -22.10 21.83
CA LYS A 538 20.28 -21.81 22.08
C LYS A 538 21.14 -22.24 20.91
N ALA A 539 22.21 -21.50 20.64
CA ALA A 539 23.14 -21.79 19.57
C ALA A 539 24.56 -22.03 20.10
N VAL A 540 25.24 -23.05 19.57
CA VAL A 540 26.66 -23.31 19.80
C VAL A 540 27.36 -23.36 18.45
N ALA A 541 28.53 -22.73 18.34
CA ALA A 541 29.26 -22.64 17.09
C ALA A 541 30.70 -23.14 17.21
N TYR A 542 31.23 -23.62 16.09
CA TYR A 542 32.65 -23.95 15.90
C TYR A 542 33.11 -23.32 14.57
N TYR A 543 34.28 -22.68 14.54
CA TYR A 543 34.71 -21.82 13.43
C TYR A 543 36.23 -21.69 13.30
#